data_AF-F4S574-F1
#
_entry.id   AF-F4S574-F1
#
_cell.length_a   1.000
_cell.length_b   1.000
_cell.length_c   1.000
_cell.angle_alpha   90.00
_cell.angle_beta   90.00
_cell.angle_gamma   90.00
#
_symmetry.space_group_name_H-M   'P 1'
#
loop_
_entity.id
_entity.type
_entity.pdbx_description
1 polymer ?
#
loop_
_entity_poly.entity_id
_entity_poly.type
_entity_poly.pdbx_seq_one_letter_code
_entity_poly.pdbx_strand_id
1 'polypeptide(L)'
;MSRISSYLFISLTILLVSLATFSLAANTDRCTVCMYDGTTYNKPDPAKGANELCNKVKQSGCVFKNWYTHDNDPNTGGQKTYCRFQCNDPKSGCIGYKTKVHNGGPADQAHESLFRTDHMDCDKWPIS
;
A
#
# COMPACT_ATOMS: atom_id res chain seq x y z
N MET A 1 -26.89 30.85 36.47
CA MET A 1 -25.53 30.47 36.02
C MET A 1 -24.79 31.73 35.59
N SER A 2 -23.55 31.93 36.05
CA SER A 2 -22.75 33.11 35.70
C SER A 2 -22.43 33.10 34.20
N ARG A 3 -22.58 34.24 33.52
CA ARG A 3 -22.31 34.37 32.07
C ARG A 3 -20.90 33.88 31.70
N ILE A 4 -19.93 34.07 32.61
CA ILE A 4 -18.54 33.62 32.47
C ILE A 4 -18.46 32.09 32.37
N SER A 5 -19.25 31.38 33.18
CA SER A 5 -19.32 29.92 33.15
C SER A 5 -19.85 29.42 31.80
N SER A 6 -20.86 30.09 31.25
CA SER A 6 -21.44 29.72 29.94
C SER A 6 -20.44 29.92 28.80
N TYR A 7 -19.65 31.00 28.80
CA TYR A 7 -18.62 31.23 27.78
C TYR A 7 -17.47 30.21 27.83
N LEU A 8 -17.05 29.80 29.03
CA LEU A 8 -16.04 28.77 29.21
C LEU A 8 -16.51 27.41 28.68
N PHE A 9 -17.75 27.02 28.98
CA PHE A 9 -18.32 25.77 28.48
C PHE A 9 -18.44 25.74 26.96
N ILE A 10 -18.85 26.85 26.34
CA ILE A 10 -18.95 26.96 24.87
C ILE A 10 -17.56 26.88 24.22
N SER A 11 -16.56 27.55 24.80
CA SER A 11 -15.19 27.51 24.26
C SER A 11 -14.58 26.11 24.37
N LEU A 12 -14.85 25.42 25.48
CA LEU A 12 -14.39 24.05 25.70
C LEU A 12 -15.06 23.05 24.75
N THR A 13 -16.37 23.18 24.50
CA THR A 13 -17.07 22.31 23.55
C THR A 13 -16.60 22.52 22.12
N ILE A 14 -16.35 23.77 21.71
CA ILE A 14 -15.77 24.07 20.39
C ILE A 14 -14.38 23.43 20.26
N LEU A 15 -13.54 23.54 21.29
CA LEU A 15 -12.21 22.94 21.31
C LEU A 15 -12.28 21.41 21.18
N LEU A 16 -13.17 20.76 21.95
CA LEU A 16 -13.34 19.30 21.93
C LEU A 16 -13.86 18.79 20.58
N VAL A 17 -14.81 19.49 19.97
CA VAL A 17 -15.31 19.16 18.62
C VAL A 17 -14.21 19.32 17.58
N SER A 18 -13.40 20.37 17.69
CA SER A 18 -12.24 20.59 16.80
C SER A 18 -11.20 19.47 16.96
N LEU A 19 -10.90 19.06 18.19
CA LEU A 19 -9.92 18.01 18.44
C LEU A 19 -10.40 16.64 17.92
N ALA A 20 -11.70 16.36 18.04
CA ALA A 20 -12.30 15.14 17.51
C ALA A 20 -12.22 15.07 15.97
N THR A 21 -12.46 16.19 15.27
CA THR A 21 -12.36 16.23 13.81
C THR A 21 -10.91 16.10 13.31
N PHE A 22 -9.93 16.69 14.01
CA PHE A 22 -8.51 16.48 13.71
C PHE A 22 -8.07 15.02 13.93
N SER A 23 -8.58 14.36 14.98
CA SER A 23 -8.26 12.95 15.28
C SER A 23 -8.80 11.98 14.23
N LEU A 24 -9.94 12.31 13.61
CA LEU A 24 -10.52 11.54 12.50
C LEU A 24 -9.74 11.70 11.20
N ALA A 25 -9.15 12.88 10.95
CA ALA A 25 -8.30 13.13 9.79
C ALA A 25 -6.93 12.44 9.87
N ALA A 26 -6.43 12.11 11.06
CA ALA A 26 -5.15 11.42 11.22
C ALA A 26 -5.12 9.98 10.65
N ASN A 27 -6.28 9.39 10.32
CA ASN A 27 -6.38 8.04 9.74
C ASN A 27 -6.31 8.02 8.20
N THR A 28 -6.12 9.15 7.52
CA THR A 28 -6.12 9.20 6.04
C THR A 28 -4.82 8.72 5.39
N ASP A 29 -3.74 8.61 6.16
CA ASP A 29 -2.43 8.20 5.64
C ASP A 29 -2.17 6.70 5.75
N ARG A 30 -3.22 5.88 5.64
CA ARG A 30 -3.07 4.43 5.52
C ARG A 30 -3.00 4.02 4.06
N CYS A 31 -2.03 3.17 3.74
CA CYS A 31 -1.82 2.60 2.42
C CYS A 31 -1.84 1.08 2.49
N THR A 32 -2.34 0.47 1.41
CA THR A 32 -2.16 -0.95 1.12
C THR A 32 -0.86 -1.12 0.33
N VAL A 33 0.01 -2.01 0.79
CA VAL A 33 1.23 -2.42 0.10
C VAL A 33 1.06 -3.85 -0.40
N CYS A 34 1.12 -4.00 -1.72
CA CYS A 34 1.03 -5.29 -2.41
C CYS A 34 2.43 -5.78 -2.76
N MET A 35 2.77 -7.01 -2.37
CA MET A 35 4.09 -7.59 -2.56
C MET A 35 4.02 -8.73 -3.58
N TYR A 36 4.73 -8.53 -4.69
CA TYR A 36 4.85 -9.49 -5.79
C TYR A 36 6.24 -10.11 -5.78
N ASP A 37 6.30 -11.40 -6.04
CA ASP A 37 7.55 -12.14 -6.07
C ASP A 37 8.44 -11.71 -7.26
N GLY A 38 9.68 -12.18 -7.25
CA GLY A 38 10.66 -11.81 -8.26
C GLY A 38 10.35 -12.29 -9.68
N THR A 39 9.33 -13.11 -9.90
CA THR A 39 9.02 -13.63 -11.25
C THR A 39 8.37 -12.61 -12.17
N THR A 40 7.84 -11.54 -11.58
CA THR A 40 7.07 -10.53 -12.31
C THR A 40 7.96 -9.52 -13.01
N TYR A 41 9.16 -9.29 -12.47
CA TYR A 41 10.04 -8.23 -12.90
C TYR A 41 11.49 -8.72 -13.08
N ASN A 42 11.98 -8.62 -14.32
CA ASN A 42 13.37 -8.89 -14.69
C ASN A 42 14.14 -7.57 -14.90
N LYS A 43 15.43 -7.58 -14.57
CA LYS A 43 16.31 -6.43 -14.25
C LYS A 43 16.54 -5.25 -15.24
N PRO A 44 16.33 -5.30 -16.57
CA PRO A 44 16.86 -4.24 -17.44
C PRO A 44 16.32 -2.82 -17.23
N ASP A 45 15.11 -2.63 -16.68
CA ASP A 45 14.57 -1.30 -16.32
C ASP A 45 13.53 -1.40 -15.19
N PRO A 46 13.94 -1.23 -13.92
CA PRO A 46 13.07 -1.44 -12.77
C PRO A 46 11.98 -0.41 -12.67
N ALA A 47 12.27 0.82 -13.11
CA ALA A 47 11.32 1.89 -13.03
C ALA A 47 10.16 1.70 -13.98
N LYS A 48 10.43 1.31 -15.22
CA LYS A 48 9.37 1.04 -16.20
C LYS A 48 8.57 -0.21 -15.85
N GLY A 49 9.25 -1.31 -15.53
CA GLY A 49 8.59 -2.58 -15.22
C GLY A 49 7.70 -2.53 -13.98
N ALA A 50 8.19 -1.93 -12.88
CA ALA A 50 7.41 -1.80 -11.65
C ALA A 50 6.20 -0.88 -11.81
N ASN A 51 6.36 0.25 -12.52
CA ASN A 51 5.24 1.14 -12.81
C ASN A 51 4.14 0.44 -13.63
N GLU A 52 4.51 -0.30 -14.67
CA GLU A 52 3.53 -1.04 -15.47
C GLU A 52 2.80 -2.11 -14.65
N LEU A 53 3.53 -2.86 -13.82
CA LEU A 53 2.93 -3.85 -12.91
C LEU A 53 1.96 -3.19 -11.93
N CYS A 54 2.42 -2.19 -11.19
CA CYS A 54 1.62 -1.54 -10.15
C CYS A 54 0.36 -0.87 -10.72
N ASN A 55 0.42 -0.36 -11.95
CA ASN A 55 -0.77 0.16 -12.62
C ASN A 55 -1.75 -0.94 -13.04
N LYS A 56 -1.28 -2.11 -13.47
CA LYS A 56 -2.14 -3.25 -13.84
C LYS A 56 -2.87 -3.85 -12.64
N VAL A 57 -2.21 -3.93 -11.49
CA VAL A 57 -2.76 -4.55 -10.27
C VAL A 57 -3.45 -3.56 -9.33
N LYS A 58 -3.56 -2.30 -9.75
CA LYS A 58 -4.25 -1.25 -9.00
C LYS A 58 -5.75 -1.56 -8.92
N GLN A 59 -6.28 -1.68 -7.71
CA GLN A 59 -7.71 -1.86 -7.48
C GLN A 59 -8.50 -0.57 -7.75
N SER A 60 -9.78 -0.72 -8.12
CA SER A 60 -10.70 0.42 -8.23
C SER A 60 -10.85 1.13 -6.88
N GLY A 61 -10.92 2.47 -6.89
CA GLY A 61 -10.97 3.27 -5.67
C GLY A 61 -9.62 3.40 -4.94
N CYS A 62 -8.53 2.95 -5.55
CA CYS A 62 -7.17 3.13 -5.06
C CYS A 62 -6.34 4.03 -5.98
N VAL A 63 -5.50 4.86 -5.37
CA VAL A 63 -4.53 5.73 -6.01
C VAL A 63 -3.14 5.13 -5.85
N PHE A 64 -2.46 4.88 -6.96
CA PHE A 64 -1.05 4.47 -6.94
C PHE A 64 -0.19 5.61 -6.39
N LYS A 65 0.65 5.29 -5.40
CA LYS A 65 1.52 6.27 -4.74
C LYS A 65 2.98 6.10 -5.09
N ASN A 66 3.50 4.88 -4.95
CA ASN A 66 4.90 4.58 -5.23
C ASN A 66 5.13 3.07 -5.35
N TRP A 67 6.31 2.67 -5.82
CA TRP A 67 6.77 1.29 -5.83
C TRP A 67 8.20 1.15 -5.27
N TYR A 68 8.60 -0.07 -4.95
CA TYR A 68 9.96 -0.41 -4.50
C TYR A 68 10.37 -1.79 -5.05
N THR A 69 11.62 -1.95 -5.52
CA THR A 69 12.13 -3.20 -6.13
C THR A 69 13.57 -3.58 -5.75
N HIS A 70 14.00 -3.35 -4.51
CA HIS A 70 15.42 -3.60 -4.14
C HIS A 70 15.67 -5.01 -3.56
N ASP A 71 14.62 -5.75 -3.22
CA ASP A 71 14.80 -7.06 -2.59
C ASP A 71 14.89 -8.13 -3.67
N ASN A 72 16.08 -8.74 -3.80
CA ASN A 72 16.24 -9.91 -4.65
C ASN A 72 15.42 -11.07 -4.08
N ASP A 73 14.73 -11.80 -4.96
CA ASP A 73 14.07 -13.04 -4.61
C ASP A 73 15.04 -14.22 -4.89
N PRO A 74 15.59 -14.87 -3.84
CA PRO A 74 16.55 -15.94 -4.02
C PRO A 74 15.96 -17.18 -4.71
N ASN A 75 14.63 -17.34 -4.67
CA ASN A 75 13.97 -18.51 -5.24
C ASN A 75 13.75 -18.39 -6.75
N THR A 76 13.64 -17.16 -7.26
CA THR A 76 13.22 -16.90 -8.64
C THR A 76 14.30 -16.17 -9.44
N GLY A 77 15.30 -15.58 -8.77
CA GLY A 77 16.41 -14.84 -9.36
C GLY A 77 16.03 -13.42 -9.84
N GLY A 78 14.77 -13.01 -9.68
CA GLY A 78 14.30 -11.67 -9.98
C GLY A 78 14.25 -10.75 -8.77
N GLN A 79 13.60 -9.59 -8.91
CA GLN A 79 13.44 -8.63 -7.81
C GLN A 79 11.97 -8.55 -7.40
N LYS A 80 11.72 -8.70 -6.10
CA LYS A 80 10.39 -8.51 -5.52
C LYS A 80 9.91 -7.10 -5.81
N THR A 81 8.64 -6.96 -6.16
CA THR A 81 8.04 -5.66 -6.44
C THR A 81 6.98 -5.34 -5.42
N TYR A 82 7.11 -4.18 -4.81
CA TYR A 82 6.19 -3.67 -3.80
C TYR A 82 5.43 -2.50 -4.40
N CYS A 83 4.10 -2.57 -4.43
CA CYS A 83 3.24 -1.51 -4.94
C CYS A 83 2.45 -0.88 -3.79
N ARG A 84 2.59 0.43 -3.60
CA ARG A 84 1.87 1.19 -2.56
C ARG A 84 0.66 1.90 -3.15
N PHE A 85 -0.49 1.67 -2.55
CA PHE A 85 -1.77 2.25 -2.93
C PHE A 85 -2.42 2.95 -1.74
N GLN A 86 -2.96 4.14 -1.96
CA GLN A 86 -3.88 4.78 -1.02
C GLN A 86 -5.31 4.48 -1.49
N CYS A 87 -6.07 3.74 -0.70
CA CYS A 87 -7.41 3.30 -1.05
C CYS A 87 -8.46 4.02 -0.21
N ASN A 88 -9.66 4.24 -0.78
CA ASN A 88 -10.79 4.78 -0.03
C ASN A 88 -11.18 3.86 1.14
N ASP A 89 -11.11 2.54 0.92
CA ASP A 89 -11.21 1.53 1.98
C ASP A 89 -9.81 1.06 2.38
N PRO A 90 -9.35 1.32 3.62
CA PRO A 90 -8.02 0.94 4.08
C PRO A 90 -7.81 -0.58 4.20
N LYS A 91 -8.86 -1.40 4.05
CA LYS A 91 -8.79 -2.88 4.02
C LYS A 91 -8.86 -3.46 2.60
N SER A 92 -8.79 -2.61 1.57
CA SER A 92 -8.75 -3.06 0.18
C SER A 92 -7.55 -3.97 -0.04
N GLY A 93 -7.80 -5.18 -0.51
CA GLY A 93 -6.76 -6.16 -0.85
C GLY A 93 -6.03 -5.80 -2.14
N CYS A 94 -5.19 -6.72 -2.60
CA CYS A 94 -4.42 -6.56 -3.83
C CYS A 94 -4.98 -7.44 -4.94
N ILE A 95 -4.91 -6.98 -6.19
CA ILE A 95 -5.23 -7.80 -7.34
C ILE A 95 -4.11 -8.81 -7.54
N GLY A 96 -4.49 -10.09 -7.60
CA GLY A 96 -3.58 -11.17 -7.95
C GLY A 96 -3.01 -11.01 -9.35
N TYR A 97 -1.76 -11.41 -9.54
CA TYR A 97 -1.08 -11.35 -10.83
C TYR A 97 -0.39 -12.68 -11.10
N LYS A 98 -0.71 -13.31 -12.23
CA LYS A 98 -0.14 -14.60 -12.60
C LYS A 98 1.06 -14.44 -13.51
N THR A 99 2.12 -15.16 -13.21
CA THR A 99 3.41 -15.12 -13.91
C THR A 99 3.92 -16.52 -14.13
N LYS A 100 4.92 -16.69 -15.01
CA LYS A 100 5.60 -17.96 -15.22
C LYS A 100 6.94 -17.91 -14.50
N VAL A 101 7.29 -18.99 -13.78
CA VAL A 101 8.61 -19.12 -13.15
C VAL A 101 9.66 -19.30 -14.24
N HIS A 102 10.57 -18.33 -14.39
CA HIS A 102 11.62 -18.39 -15.41
C HIS A 102 12.80 -19.28 -14.99
N ASN A 103 13.03 -19.45 -13.68
CA ASN A 103 14.10 -20.27 -13.12
C ASN A 103 13.58 -21.05 -11.89
N GLY A 104 13.60 -22.39 -11.95
CA GLY A 104 13.43 -23.25 -10.76
C GLY A 104 12.11 -24.03 -10.63
N GLY A 105 11.13 -23.81 -11.52
CA GLY A 105 9.92 -24.63 -11.62
C GLY A 105 9.78 -25.28 -13.01
N PRO A 106 8.80 -26.18 -13.24
CA PRO A 106 8.48 -26.60 -14.60
C PRO A 106 8.19 -25.34 -15.42
N ALA A 107 8.92 -25.13 -16.51
CA ALA A 107 9.03 -23.87 -17.28
C ALA A 107 7.69 -23.31 -17.84
N ASP A 108 6.55 -23.93 -17.53
CA ASP A 108 5.27 -23.71 -18.17
C ASP A 108 4.07 -23.53 -17.23
N GLN A 109 4.23 -23.65 -15.90
CA GLN A 109 3.11 -23.45 -14.98
C GLN A 109 3.03 -22.00 -14.50
N ALA A 110 1.90 -21.35 -14.78
CA ALA A 110 1.60 -20.05 -14.24
C ALA A 110 1.27 -20.17 -12.74
N HIS A 111 1.92 -19.36 -11.89
CA HIS A 111 1.64 -19.29 -10.46
C HIS A 111 1.18 -17.89 -10.06
N GLU A 112 0.67 -17.77 -8.84
CA GLU A 112 0.26 -16.49 -8.26
C GLU A 112 1.48 -15.77 -7.70
N SER A 113 1.82 -14.60 -8.27
CA SER A 113 3.00 -13.83 -7.84
C SER A 113 2.73 -12.93 -6.64
N LEU A 114 1.47 -12.58 -6.37
CA LEU A 114 1.09 -11.86 -5.15
C LEU A 114 1.28 -12.78 -3.95
N PHE A 115 2.24 -12.46 -3.09
CA PHE A 115 2.56 -13.31 -1.94
C PHE A 115 2.22 -12.66 -0.58
N ARG A 116 2.06 -11.33 -0.53
CA ARG A 116 1.66 -10.63 0.70
C ARG A 116 0.94 -9.32 0.40
N THR A 117 0.00 -8.97 1.28
CA THR A 117 -0.65 -7.66 1.33
C THR A 117 -0.53 -7.14 2.76
N ASP A 118 -0.05 -5.92 2.93
CA ASP A 118 0.08 -5.26 4.23
C ASP A 118 -0.63 -3.90 4.23
N HIS A 119 -1.26 -3.54 5.34
CA HIS A 119 -1.86 -2.23 5.55
C HIS A 119 -1.04 -1.45 6.57
N MET A 120 -0.47 -0.32 6.16
CA MET A 120 0.46 0.44 6.98
C MET A 120 0.39 1.93 6.67
N ASP A 121 1.19 2.71 7.38
CA ASP A 121 1.28 4.15 7.12
C ASP A 121 1.90 4.39 5.73
N CYS A 122 1.39 5.37 4.98
CA CYS A 122 1.76 5.63 3.59
C CYS A 122 3.21 6.08 3.40
N ASP A 123 3.94 6.39 4.46
CA ASP A 123 5.36 6.71 4.48
C ASP A 123 6.25 5.46 4.74
N LYS A 124 5.67 4.34 5.20
CA LYS A 124 6.39 3.12 5.57
C LYS A 124 6.31 2.04 4.51
N TRP A 125 7.41 1.32 4.33
CA TRP A 125 7.44 0.06 3.58
C TRP A 125 7.45 -1.11 4.56
N PRO A 126 6.96 -2.29 4.17
CA PRO A 126 7.21 -3.52 4.91
C PRO A 126 8.73 -3.75 4.87
N ILE A 127 9.40 -3.32 5.93
CA ILE A 127 10.85 -3.49 6.08
C ILE A 127 11.11 -4.99 6.21
N SER A 128 12.05 -5.48 5.39
CA SER A 128 12.60 -6.83 5.40
C SER A 128 13.27 -7.19 6.72
#